data_AF-A0A1Y2SRT8-F1
#
_entry.id   AF-A0A1Y2SRT8-F1
#
_cell.length_a   1.000
_cell.length_b   1.000
_cell.length_c   1.000
_cell.angle_alpha   90.00
_cell.angle_beta   90.00
_cell.angle_gamma   90.00
#
_symmetry.space_group_name_H-M   'P 1'
#
loop_
_entity.id
_entity.type
_entity.pdbx_description
1 polymer ?
#
loop_
_entity_poly.entity_id
_entity_poly.type
_entity_poly.pdbx_seq_one_letter_code
_entity_poly.pdbx_strand_id
1 'polypeptide(L)'
;MIAGPEIVSNLPCFAPSDMLIITITGNVVLCYEDNKEEVVLGNIFDSPIMEIWNSPQFRQAREALSCGNRNATEICRRCNNRSHQKSEAFDYVL
;
A
#
# COMPACT_ATOMS: atom_id res chain seq x y z
N MET A 1 7.14 -22.12 -1.68
CA MET A 1 6.50 -20.87 -1.24
C MET A 1 5.02 -21.01 -1.56
N ILE A 2 4.15 -21.09 -0.55
CA ILE A 2 2.71 -21.20 -0.77
C ILE A 2 2.19 -19.76 -0.84
N ALA A 3 1.91 -19.26 -2.04
CA ALA A 3 1.13 -18.04 -2.20
C ALA A 3 -0.27 -18.32 -1.64
N GLY A 4 -0.79 -17.42 -0.80
CA GLY A 4 -2.15 -17.52 -0.29
C GLY A 4 -3.17 -17.50 -1.43
N PRO A 5 -4.42 -17.94 -1.20
CA PRO A 5 -5.45 -17.91 -2.23
C PRO A 5 -5.66 -16.48 -2.74
N GLU A 6 -5.92 -16.31 -4.04
CA GLU A 6 -6.34 -15.02 -4.59
C GLU A 6 -7.68 -14.60 -3.97
N ILE A 7 -7.75 -13.34 -3.53
CA ILE A 7 -8.94 -12.77 -2.90
C ILE A 7 -9.38 -11.61 -3.77
N VAL A 8 -10.15 -11.91 -4.81
CA VAL A 8 -10.69 -10.90 -5.72
C VAL A 8 -11.70 -10.05 -4.94
N SER A 9 -11.33 -8.79 -4.67
CA SER A 9 -12.18 -7.79 -4.04
C SER A 9 -12.12 -6.51 -4.86
N ASN A 10 -13.28 -5.90 -5.13
CA ASN A 10 -13.37 -4.59 -5.78
C ASN A 10 -13.60 -3.46 -4.76
N LEU A 11 -13.26 -3.71 -3.49
CA LEU A 11 -13.43 -2.72 -2.43
C LEU A 11 -12.27 -1.71 -2.46
N PRO A 12 -12.58 -0.41 -2.30
CA PRO A 12 -11.54 0.61 -2.21
C PRO A 12 -10.58 0.35 -1.04
N CYS A 13 -9.35 0.83 -1.18
CA CYS A 13 -8.34 0.82 -0.13
C CYS A 13 -7.66 2.18 -0.06
N PHE A 14 -7.75 2.83 1.09
CA PHE A 14 -7.10 4.11 1.37
C PHE A 14 -5.88 3.97 2.28
N ALA A 15 -5.53 2.75 2.72
CA ALA A 15 -4.32 2.51 3.51
C ALA A 15 -3.05 3.15 2.90
N PRO A 16 -2.72 2.95 1.60
CA PRO A 16 -1.56 3.60 0.98
C PRO A 16 -1.76 5.10 0.73
N SER A 17 -2.98 5.62 0.86
CA SER A 17 -3.33 7.04 0.67
C SER A 17 -3.27 7.86 1.94
N ASP A 18 -3.58 7.24 3.08
CA ASP A 18 -3.63 7.91 4.38
C ASP A 18 -2.38 7.60 5.22
N MET A 19 -1.61 6.57 4.87
CA MET A 19 -0.39 6.17 5.57
C MET A 19 0.78 5.90 4.63
N LEU A 20 1.99 6.07 5.17
CA LEU A 20 3.25 5.71 4.55
C LEU A 20 4.04 4.86 5.55
N ILE A 21 4.51 3.70 5.12
CA ILE A 21 5.27 2.77 5.97
C ILE A 21 6.75 2.85 5.61
N ILE A 22 7.60 3.05 6.61
CA ILE A 22 9.06 3.06 6.49
C ILE A 22 9.59 1.86 7.27
N THR A 23 10.34 0.98 6.61
CA THR A 23 10.97 -0.17 7.26
C THR A 23 12.24 0.27 8.02
N ILE A 24 12.78 -0.62 8.86
CA ILE A 24 13.98 -0.32 9.66
C ILE A 24 15.22 -0.01 8.80
N THR A 25 15.25 -0.50 7.56
CA THR A 25 16.31 -0.24 6.57
C THR A 25 16.05 1.00 5.71
N GLY A 26 14.98 1.75 6.01
CA GLY A 26 14.63 2.99 5.33
C GLY A 26 13.77 2.81 4.07
N ASN A 27 13.39 1.58 3.70
CA ASN A 27 12.54 1.35 2.54
C ASN A 27 11.13 1.89 2.81
N VAL A 28 10.58 2.62 1.84
CA VAL A 28 9.17 3.00 1.81
C VAL A 28 8.40 1.90 1.07
N VAL A 29 7.47 1.24 1.74
CA VAL A 29 6.66 0.15 1.17
C VAL A 29 5.20 0.56 0.99
N LEU A 30 4.45 -0.20 0.20
CA LEU A 30 3.09 0.18 -0.21
C LEU A 30 2.10 0.31 0.95
N CYS A 31 2.11 -0.63 1.90
CA CYS A 31 1.18 -0.69 3.02
C CYS A 31 1.77 -1.55 4.14
N TYR A 32 1.19 -1.51 5.35
CA TYR A 32 1.65 -2.33 6.47
C TYR A 32 1.46 -3.85 6.24
N GLU A 33 0.61 -4.23 5.28
CA GLU A 33 0.46 -5.61 4.82
C GLU A 33 1.65 -6.08 3.95
N ASP A 34 2.48 -5.16 3.45
CA ASP A 34 3.65 -5.45 2.61
C ASP A 34 4.89 -5.81 3.45
N ASN A 35 4.72 -6.73 4.40
CA ASN A 35 5.78 -7.09 5.37
C ASN A 35 7.00 -7.78 4.74
N LYS A 36 6.86 -8.29 3.50
CA LYS A 36 7.93 -8.89 2.71
C LYS A 36 8.62 -7.90 1.78
N GLU A 37 8.21 -6.63 1.82
CA GLU A 37 8.74 -5.57 0.97
C GLU A 37 8.63 -5.93 -0.53
N GLU A 38 7.49 -6.49 -0.97
CA GLU A 38 7.27 -6.87 -2.37
C GLU A 38 7.05 -5.64 -3.27
N VAL A 39 6.62 -4.51 -2.70
CA VAL A 39 6.44 -3.24 -3.40
C VAL A 39 7.21 -2.13 -2.68
N VAL A 40 8.51 -2.06 -2.93
CA VAL A 40 9.38 -0.95 -2.49
C VAL A 40 9.26 0.23 -3.44
N LEU A 41 8.90 1.40 -2.89
CA LEU A 41 8.62 2.64 -3.64
C LEU A 41 9.77 3.64 -3.58
N GLY A 42 10.76 3.41 -2.71
CA GLY A 42 11.95 4.22 -2.54
C GLY A 42 12.64 3.94 -1.21
N ASN A 43 13.73 4.64 -0.92
CA ASN A 43 14.41 4.58 0.37
C ASN A 43 14.68 6.00 0.90
N ILE A 44 14.34 6.25 2.16
CA ILE A 44 14.44 7.59 2.77
C ILE A 44 15.89 8.06 2.97
N PHE A 45 16.87 7.16 2.90
CA PHE A 45 18.29 7.51 2.94
C PHE A 45 18.80 8.01 1.58
N ASP A 46 18.08 7.70 0.49
CA ASP A 46 18.47 8.06 -0.88
C ASP A 46 17.64 9.23 -1.44
N SER A 47 16.39 9.39 -1.01
CA SER A 47 15.48 10.40 -1.57
C SER A 47 14.58 11.01 -0.51
N PRO A 48 14.24 12.32 -0.60
CA PRO A 48 13.28 12.94 0.29
C PRO A 48 11.95 12.20 0.28
N ILE A 49 11.38 11.96 1.46
CA ILE A 49 10.12 11.21 1.61
C ILE A 49 8.97 11.77 0.75
N MET A 50 8.93 13.10 0.54
CA MET A 50 7.92 13.74 -0.30
C MET A 50 8.10 13.46 -1.79
N GLU A 51 9.32 13.21 -2.26
CA GLU A 51 9.58 12.79 -3.64
C GLU A 51 9.12 11.35 -3.83
N ILE A 52 9.41 10.47 -2.87
CA ILE A 52 8.95 9.07 -2.87
C ILE A 52 7.41 9.02 -2.85
N TRP A 53 6.78 9.77 -1.94
CA TRP A 53 5.33 9.87 -1.83
C TRP A 53 4.68 10.34 -3.14
N ASN A 54 5.26 11.34 -3.80
CA ASN A 54 4.73 11.90 -5.05
C ASN A 54 5.23 11.19 -6.32
N SER A 55 5.99 10.10 -6.19
CA SER A 55 6.46 9.32 -7.32
C SER A 55 5.27 8.86 -8.19
N PRO A 56 5.44 8.78 -9.52
CA PRO A 56 4.37 8.31 -10.40
C PRO A 56 3.83 6.93 -10.02
N GLN A 57 4.72 6.03 -9.58
CA GLN A 57 4.40 4.67 -9.16
C GLN A 57 3.49 4.66 -7.93
N PHE A 58 3.84 5.42 -6.89
CA PHE A 58 3.03 5.47 -5.68
C PHE A 58 1.68 6.16 -5.92
N ARG A 59 1.65 7.24 -6.71
CA ARG A 59 0.39 7.89 -7.12
C ARG A 59 -0.54 6.95 -7.88
N GLN A 60 -0.01 6.21 -8.85
CA GLN A 60 -0.81 5.25 -9.63
C GLN A 60 -1.38 4.14 -8.74
N ALA A 61 -0.59 3.61 -7.80
CA ALA A 61 -1.07 2.60 -6.86
C ALA A 61 -2.20 3.14 -5.96
N ARG A 62 -2.03 4.33 -5.38
CA ARG A 62 -3.06 4.98 -4.55
C ARG A 62 -4.35 5.25 -5.32
N GLU A 63 -4.25 5.78 -6.54
CA GLU A 63 -5.40 6.07 -7.40
C GLU A 63 -6.16 4.79 -7.74
N ALA A 64 -5.45 3.76 -8.22
CA ALA A 64 -6.06 2.48 -8.56
C ALA A 64 -6.77 1.84 -7.34
N LEU A 65 -6.12 1.84 -6.17
CA LEU A 65 -6.67 1.26 -4.95
C LEU A 65 -7.84 2.06 -4.39
N SER A 66 -7.84 3.39 -4.51
CA SER A 66 -8.99 4.23 -4.15
C SER A 66 -10.22 3.96 -5.01
N CYS A 67 -10.02 3.50 -6.25
CA CYS A 67 -11.08 3.07 -7.16
C CYS A 67 -11.49 1.59 -6.98
N GLY A 68 -10.95 0.90 -5.97
CA GLY A 68 -11.23 -0.51 -5.72
C GLY A 68 -10.50 -1.50 -6.62
N ASN A 69 -9.54 -1.05 -7.44
CA ASN A 69 -8.73 -1.95 -8.26
C ASN A 69 -7.66 -2.65 -7.41
N ARG A 70 -8.05 -3.74 -6.74
CA ARG A 70 -7.11 -4.58 -5.96
C ARG A 70 -6.12 -5.36 -6.82
N ASN A 71 -6.29 -5.40 -8.15
CA ASN A 71 -5.30 -5.98 -9.07
C ASN A 71 -4.14 -5.02 -9.39
N ALA A 72 -4.10 -3.82 -8.79
CA ALA A 72 -3.04 -2.82 -9.03
C ALA A 72 -1.63 -3.34 -8.68
N THR A 73 -1.53 -4.24 -7.70
CA THR A 73 -0.28 -4.91 -7.33
C THR A 73 -0.55 -6.35 -6.89
N GLU A 74 0.48 -7.20 -6.94
CA GLU A 74 0.35 -8.61 -6.55
C GLU A 74 -0.05 -8.78 -5.08
N ILE A 75 0.48 -7.92 -4.19
CA ILE A 75 0.12 -7.98 -2.76
C ILE A 75 -1.34 -7.59 -2.54
N CYS A 76 -1.86 -6.62 -3.28
CA CYS A 76 -3.24 -6.18 -3.15
C CYS A 76 -4.22 -7.22 -3.71
N ARG A 77 -3.84 -7.97 -4.75
CA ARG A 77 -4.66 -9.01 -5.40
C ARG A 77 -5.01 -10.18 -4.47
N ARG A 78 -4.16 -10.41 -3.47
CA ARG A 78 -4.33 -11.46 -2.45
C ARG A 78 -4.63 -10.90 -1.05
N CYS A 79 -4.83 -9.59 -0.93
CA CYS A 79 -5.11 -8.93 0.33
C CYS A 79 -6.60 -9.01 0.67
N ASN A 80 -6.94 -9.51 1.86
CA ASN A 80 -8.31 -9.55 2.38
C ASN A 80 -8.64 -8.42 3.34
N ASN A 81 -7.72 -7.49 3.60
CA ASN A 81 -7.93 -6.39 4.54
C ASN A 81 -8.94 -5.37 3.99
N ARG A 82 -9.99 -5.13 4.78
CA ARG A 82 -11.14 -4.28 4.46
C ARG A 82 -11.27 -3.07 5.39
N SER A 83 -10.30 -2.81 6.26
CA SER A 83 -10.42 -1.81 7.32
C SER A 83 -10.22 -0.37 6.83
N HIS A 84 -9.71 -0.16 5.61
CA HIS A 84 -9.44 1.16 5.02
C HIS A 84 -10.30 1.46 3.79
N GLN A 85 -11.63 1.38 3.92
CA GLN A 85 -12.57 1.66 2.82
C GLN A 85 -12.93 3.14 2.67
N LYS A 86 -12.46 4.01 3.57
CA LYS A 86 -12.66 5.46 3.54
C LYS A 86 -11.34 6.16 3.82
N SER A 87 -11.18 7.36 3.26
CA SER A 87 -10.04 8.23 3.58
C SER A 87 -10.39 9.09 4.80
N GLU A 88 -9.76 8.77 5.92
CA GLU A 88 -9.90 9.50 7.18
C GLU A 88 -8.70 9.21 8.08
N ALA A 89 -8.37 10.15 8.97
CA ALA A 89 -7.40 9.87 10.02
C ALA A 89 -8.06 8.98 11.08
N PHE A 90 -7.34 7.97 11.57
CA PHE A 90 -7.79 7.04 12.60
C PHE A 90 -6.67 6.74 13.59
N ASP A 91 -7.05 6.45 14.84
CA ASP A 91 -6.09 5.99 15.85
C ASP A 91 -5.74 4.52 15.64
N TYR A 92 -6.75 3.68 15.42
CA TYR A 92 -6.62 2.27 15.06
C TYR A 92 -7.90 1.77 14.39
N VAL A 93 -7.79 0.64 13.70
CA VAL A 93 -8.91 -0.11 13.13
C VAL A 93 -8.90 -1.54 13.69
N LEU A 94 -10.08 -2.14 13.82
CA LEU A 94 -10.27 -3.52 14.30
C LEU A 94 -10.24 -4.54 13.16
#